data_AF-A0A2N7JZC6-F1
#
_entry.id   AF-A0A2N7JZC6-F1
#
_cell.length_a   1.000
_cell.length_b   1.000
_cell.length_c   1.000
_cell.angle_alpha   90.00
_cell.angle_beta   90.00
_cell.angle_gamma   90.00
#
_symmetry.space_group_name_H-M   'P 1'
#
loop_
_entity.id
_entity.type
_entity.pdbx_description
1 polymer ?
#
loop_
_entity_poly.entity_id
_entity_poly.type
_entity_poly.pdbx_seq_one_letter_code
_entity_poly.pdbx_strand_id
1 'polypeptide(L)'
;MSYSQQNTPSFHFSYTPPAFVKAVNDKPEAAVYDATRYPESSNKIMCHQEVLDFFSKKRTTIITWRKNRGFPEPISKSPLRWIRAAVMEWVEHEGGFKGD
;
A
#
# COMPACT_ATOMS: atom_id res chain seq x y z
N MET A 1 -38.45 -53.70 -14.45
CA MET A 1 -38.30 -52.96 -13.19
C MET A 1 -37.78 -51.57 -13.54
N SER A 2 -38.58 -50.52 -13.34
CA SER A 2 -38.21 -49.13 -13.66
C SER A 2 -37.89 -48.41 -12.36
N TYR A 3 -36.66 -47.91 -12.22
CA TYR A 3 -36.20 -47.23 -11.02
C TYR A 3 -36.61 -45.75 -11.09
N SER A 4 -37.43 -45.32 -10.14
CA SER A 4 -37.93 -43.95 -10.01
C SER A 4 -36.79 -42.95 -9.79
N GLN A 5 -36.78 -41.93 -10.64
CA GLN A 5 -35.83 -40.81 -10.69
C GLN A 5 -35.83 -40.02 -9.37
N GLN A 6 -34.67 -39.93 -8.73
CA GLN A 6 -34.48 -39.22 -7.46
C GLN A 6 -34.55 -37.71 -7.70
N ASN A 7 -35.58 -37.07 -7.16
CA ASN A 7 -35.74 -35.62 -7.12
C ASN A 7 -34.76 -35.04 -6.07
N THR A 8 -33.64 -34.48 -6.52
CA THR A 8 -32.68 -33.79 -5.63
C THR A 8 -33.12 -32.34 -5.43
N PRO A 9 -33.47 -31.90 -4.21
CA PRO A 9 -33.76 -30.50 -3.97
C PRO A 9 -32.48 -29.66 -4.09
N SER A 10 -32.48 -28.70 -5.02
CA SER A 10 -31.41 -27.71 -5.16
C SER A 10 -31.47 -26.71 -4.00
N PHE A 11 -30.63 -26.90 -2.99
CA PHE A 11 -30.50 -25.91 -1.91
C PHE A 11 -29.61 -24.75 -2.38
N HIS A 12 -30.19 -23.56 -2.50
CA HIS A 12 -29.46 -22.33 -2.77
C HIS A 12 -29.14 -21.63 -1.44
N PHE A 13 -27.87 -21.59 -1.06
CA PHE A 13 -27.43 -20.87 0.13
C PHE A 13 -27.17 -19.41 -0.23
N SER A 14 -28.13 -18.52 0.05
CA SER A 14 -27.95 -17.08 -0.07
C SER A 14 -27.33 -16.52 1.22
N TYR A 15 -26.07 -16.12 1.17
CA TYR A 15 -25.43 -15.40 2.27
C TYR A 15 -25.84 -13.93 2.23
N THR A 16 -26.51 -13.45 3.28
CA THR A 16 -26.78 -12.02 3.49
C THR A 16 -25.86 -11.53 4.61
N PRO A 17 -24.90 -10.63 4.34
CA PRO A 17 -24.01 -10.12 5.38
C PRO A 17 -24.81 -9.30 6.41
N PRO A 18 -24.45 -9.38 7.69
CA PRO A 18 -25.13 -8.63 8.74
C PRO A 18 -24.82 -7.13 8.67
N ALA A 19 -25.78 -6.29 9.11
CA ALA A 19 -25.75 -4.83 8.97
C ALA A 19 -24.55 -4.12 9.62
N PHE A 20 -23.79 -4.78 10.51
CA PHE A 20 -22.58 -4.22 11.12
C PHE A 20 -21.34 -4.34 10.23
N VAL A 21 -21.39 -5.14 9.16
CA VAL A 21 -20.33 -5.17 8.15
C VAL A 21 -20.46 -3.90 7.33
N LYS A 22 -19.76 -2.85 7.75
CA LYS A 22 -19.49 -1.72 6.87
C LYS A 22 -18.76 -2.28 5.65
N ALA A 23 -19.40 -2.24 4.49
CA ALA A 23 -18.68 -2.44 3.23
C ALA A 23 -17.53 -1.44 3.24
N VAL A 24 -16.29 -1.95 3.33
CA VAL A 24 -15.12 -1.11 3.16
C VAL A 24 -15.30 -0.50 1.78
N ASN A 25 -15.45 0.82 1.75
CA ASN A 25 -15.63 1.55 0.51
C ASN A 25 -14.25 1.50 -0.17
N ASP A 26 -13.94 0.40 -0.83
CA ASP A 26 -12.82 0.22 -1.75
C ASP A 26 -13.10 1.07 -2.99
N LYS A 27 -13.28 2.38 -2.80
CA LYS A 27 -12.96 3.32 -3.86
C LYS A 27 -11.52 3.01 -4.20
N PRO A 28 -11.18 2.68 -5.46
CA PRO A 28 -9.79 2.59 -5.85
C PRO A 28 -9.22 3.98 -5.63
N GLU A 29 -8.56 4.16 -4.48
CA GLU A 29 -7.77 5.33 -4.19
C GLU A 29 -6.87 5.50 -5.42
N ALA A 30 -7.09 6.60 -6.14
CA ALA A 30 -6.45 6.83 -7.43
C ALA A 30 -4.98 6.51 -7.27
N ALA A 31 -4.46 5.58 -8.07
CA ALA A 31 -3.09 5.11 -7.92
C ALA A 31 -2.16 6.33 -8.00
N VAL A 32 -1.64 6.74 -6.84
CA VAL A 32 -0.76 7.92 -6.72
C VAL A 32 0.65 7.58 -7.25
N TYR A 33 0.82 6.39 -7.83
CA TYR A 33 2.08 5.83 -8.30
C TYR A 33 1.97 5.36 -9.74
N ASP A 34 3.08 5.45 -10.46
CA ASP A 34 3.18 4.93 -11.82
C ASP A 34 3.40 3.40 -11.77
N ALA A 35 2.30 2.66 -11.93
CA ALA A 35 2.30 1.20 -11.93
C ALA A 35 3.12 0.61 -13.09
N THR A 36 3.35 1.37 -14.17
CA THR A 36 4.14 0.89 -15.32
C THR A 36 5.63 0.96 -15.05
N ARG A 37 6.07 2.00 -14.34
CA ARG A 37 7.48 2.23 -13.98
C ARG A 37 7.91 1.44 -12.75
N TYR A 38 6.99 1.21 -11.81
CA TYR A 38 7.26 0.55 -10.53
C TYR A 38 6.22 -0.53 -10.21
N PRO A 39 6.32 -1.74 -10.81
CA PRO A 39 5.37 -2.82 -10.56
C PRO A 39 5.39 -3.31 -9.10
N GLU A 40 6.49 -3.07 -8.38
CA GLU A 40 6.70 -3.43 -6.97
C GLU A 40 6.13 -2.40 -5.98
N SER A 41 5.66 -1.24 -6.49
CA SER A 41 5.05 -0.18 -5.68
C SER A 41 3.55 -0.40 -5.53
N SER A 42 3.01 0.06 -4.40
CA SER A 42 1.60 -0.04 -4.06
C SER A 42 1.16 1.25 -3.37
N ASN A 43 -0.15 1.52 -3.31
CA ASN A 43 -0.69 2.71 -2.65
C ASN A 43 -0.17 2.89 -1.20
N LYS A 44 0.12 1.79 -0.50
CA LYS A 44 0.66 1.82 0.86
C LYS A 44 2.18 1.79 0.95
N ILE A 45 2.87 1.26 -0.07
CA ILE A 45 4.31 0.93 0.00
C ILE A 45 5.03 1.48 -1.23
N MET A 46 6.04 2.32 -1.02
CA MET A 46 6.90 2.81 -2.09
C MET A 46 8.18 1.97 -2.23
N CYS A 47 8.65 1.81 -3.46
CA CYS A 47 9.94 1.18 -3.73
C CYS A 47 11.10 2.21 -3.63
N HIS A 48 12.35 1.74 -3.49
CA HIS A 48 13.50 2.65 -3.40
C HIS A 48 13.62 3.60 -4.59
N GLN A 49 13.41 3.09 -5.80
CA GLN A 49 13.55 3.90 -7.01
C GLN A 49 12.46 4.96 -7.09
N GLU A 50 11.23 4.64 -6.71
CA GLU A 50 10.13 5.59 -6.61
C GLU A 50 10.42 6.69 -5.59
N VAL A 51 10.94 6.34 -4.41
CA VAL A 51 11.33 7.33 -3.38
C VAL A 51 12.45 8.24 -3.92
N LEU A 52 13.45 7.69 -4.61
CA LEU A 52 14.51 8.49 -5.21
C LEU A 52 14.00 9.46 -6.28
N ASP A 53 13.08 9.01 -7.13
CA ASP A 53 12.44 9.80 -8.19
C ASP A 53 11.58 10.92 -7.58
N PHE A 54 10.78 10.57 -6.56
CA PHE A 54 9.93 11.50 -5.82
C PHE A 54 10.72 12.66 -5.22
N PHE A 55 11.88 12.37 -4.62
CA PHE A 55 12.75 13.42 -4.07
C PHE A 55 13.69 14.05 -5.11
N SER A 56 13.79 13.48 -6.32
CA SER A 56 14.80 13.82 -7.34
C SER A 56 16.23 13.91 -6.76
N LYS A 57 16.55 13.04 -5.80
CA LYS A 57 17.81 13.06 -5.03
C LYS A 57 18.53 11.73 -5.09
N LYS A 58 19.83 11.77 -4.78
CA LYS A 58 20.69 10.58 -4.76
C LYS A 58 20.43 9.75 -3.50
N ARG A 59 20.68 8.44 -3.60
CA ARG A 59 20.58 7.48 -2.47
C ARG A 59 21.37 7.91 -1.23
N THR A 60 22.51 8.55 -1.41
CA THR A 60 23.33 9.08 -0.32
C THR A 60 22.57 10.09 0.54
N THR A 61 21.71 10.91 -0.06
CA THR A 61 20.92 11.90 0.65
C THR A 61 19.92 11.25 1.61
N ILE A 62 19.27 10.16 1.19
CA ILE A 62 18.36 9.40 2.07
C ILE A 62 19.15 8.82 3.27
N ILE A 63 20.37 8.33 3.04
CA ILE A 63 21.24 7.84 4.14
C ILE A 63 21.57 8.97 5.11
N THR A 64 21.90 10.16 4.62
CA THR A 64 22.16 11.34 5.47
C THR A 64 20.92 11.75 6.24
N TRP A 65 19.73 11.74 5.61
CA TRP A 65 18.49 12.08 6.29
C TRP A 65 18.11 11.07 7.37
N ARG A 66 18.39 9.78 7.17
CA ARG A 66 18.20 8.77 8.21
C ARG A 66 19.09 9.00 9.43
N LYS A 67 20.31 9.50 9.23
CA LYS A 67 21.25 9.78 10.32
C LYS A 67 20.95 11.09 11.05
N ASN A 68 20.61 12.13 10.30
CA ASN A 68 20.61 13.50 10.82
C ASN A 68 19.20 14.10 11.00
N ARG A 69 18.18 13.57 10.33
CA ARG A 69 16.84 14.20 10.21
C ARG A 69 15.69 13.25 10.55
N GLY A 70 15.99 12.08 11.12
CA GLY A 70 14.96 11.10 11.51
C GLY A 70 14.11 10.58 10.35
N PHE A 71 14.66 10.49 9.13
CA PHE A 71 13.91 9.99 7.98
C PHE A 71 13.36 8.57 8.24
N PRO A 72 12.13 8.24 7.80
CA PRO A 72 11.48 6.96 8.07
C PRO A 72 12.36 5.75 7.74
N GLU A 73 12.36 4.79 8.67
CA GLU A 73 13.04 3.52 8.47
C GLU A 73 12.35 2.72 7.36
N PRO A 74 13.11 2.01 6.51
CA PRO A 74 12.52 1.13 5.53
C PRO A 74 11.90 -0.10 6.23
N ILE A 75 10.72 -0.52 5.77
CA ILE A 75 9.99 -1.70 6.27
C ILE A 75 10.79 -2.98 5.99
N SER A 76 11.44 -3.03 4.83
CA SER A 76 12.29 -4.16 4.43
C SER A 76 13.67 -3.66 4.02
N LYS A 77 14.69 -4.45 4.34
CA LYS A 77 16.09 -4.17 3.99
C LYS A 77 16.48 -4.73 2.62
N SER A 78 15.74 -5.72 2.10
CA SER A 78 16.00 -6.37 0.81
C SER A 78 14.69 -6.92 0.20
N PRO A 79 14.07 -6.27 -0.79
CA PRO A 79 14.40 -4.94 -1.34
C PRO A 79 14.03 -3.81 -0.38
N LEU A 80 14.70 -2.65 -0.49
CA LEU A 80 14.35 -1.49 0.33
C LEU A 80 12.96 -0.96 -0.02
N ARG A 81 12.07 -0.92 0.98
CA ARG A 81 10.67 -0.48 0.85
C ARG A 81 10.32 0.50 1.97
N TRP A 82 9.49 1.49 1.67
CA TRP A 82 9.02 2.49 2.63
C TRP A 82 7.51 2.55 2.68
N ILE A 83 6.96 2.96 3.82
CA ILE A 83 5.53 3.26 3.95
C ILE A 83 5.28 4.61 3.26
N ARG A 84 4.36 4.64 2.29
CA ARG A 84 4.00 5.87 1.55
C ARG A 84 3.53 6.96 2.50
N ALA A 85 2.62 6.63 3.41
CA ALA A 85 2.10 7.55 4.42
C ALA A 85 3.23 8.17 5.27
N ALA A 86 4.16 7.38 5.79
CA ALA A 86 5.26 7.91 6.61
C ALA A 86 6.21 8.83 5.81
N VAL A 87 6.47 8.51 4.54
CA VAL A 87 7.30 9.37 3.67
C VAL A 87 6.57 10.66 3.34
N MET A 88 5.28 10.59 3.02
CA MET A 88 4.44 11.77 2.72
C MET A 88 4.27 12.65 3.95
N GLU A 89 3.98 12.08 5.12
CA GLU A 89 3.91 12.79 6.40
C GLU A 89 5.24 13.47 6.71
N TRP A 90 6.38 12.79 6.52
CA TRP A 90 7.69 13.42 6.68
C TRP A 90 7.90 14.61 5.72
N VAL A 91 7.40 14.51 4.48
CA VAL A 91 7.45 15.61 3.49
C VAL A 91 6.55 16.77 3.89
N GLU A 92 5.32 16.48 4.35
CA GLU A 92 4.28 17.46 4.71
C GLU A 92 4.60 18.19 6.00
N HIS A 93 5.07 17.48 7.02
CA HIS A 93 5.38 18.06 8.30
C HIS A 93 6.66 18.88 8.24
N GLU A 94 7.76 18.28 7.81
CA GLU A 94 9.08 18.91 7.86
C GLU A 94 10.04 18.17 6.92
N GLY A 95 10.29 18.68 5.70
CA GLY A 95 11.44 18.24 4.88
C GLY A 95 12.83 18.49 5.51
N GLY A 96 12.95 18.50 6.84
CA GLY A 96 14.13 18.74 7.65
C GLY A 96 14.64 20.18 7.56
N PHE A 97 13.76 21.15 7.76
CA PHE A 97 14.08 22.59 7.77
C PHE A 97 13.57 23.30 9.03
N LYS A 98 13.52 22.61 10.17
CA LYS A 98 13.63 23.29 11.47
C LYS A 98 15.06 23.13 11.94
N GLY A 99 15.80 24.21 11.77
CA GLY A 99 16.92 24.47 12.65
C GLY A 99 16.35 24.68 14.05
N ASP A 100 16.92 23.97 15.01
CA ASP A 100 17.39 24.57 16.24
C ASP A 100 18.83 24.09 16.45
#